data_AF-A0A132A9X2-F1
#
_entry.id   AF-A0A132A9X2-F1
#
_cell.length_a   1.000
_cell.length_b   1.000
_cell.length_c   1.000
_cell.angle_alpha   90.00
_cell.angle_beta   90.00
_cell.angle_gamma   90.00
#
_symmetry.space_group_name_H-M   'P 1'
#
loop_
_entity.id
_entity.type
_entity.pdbx_description
1 polymer ?
#
loop_
_entity_poly.entity_id
_entity_poly.type
_entity_poly.pdbx_seq_one_letter_code
_entity_poly.pdbx_strand_id
1 'polypeptide(L)'
;MMVVMMMMMMMILEQNSTKIIELYKGPNGFGFSIVGGYESMHGNLPICVSKIIPNGSASIDGRLQKGDILLTVNGIDLNGLTHDEVVDILKNIDGECQLLILNGR
;
A
#
# COMPACT_ATOMS: atom_id res chain seq x y z
N MET A 1 19.48 28.60 14.47
CA MET A 1 19.91 27.18 14.62
C MET A 1 18.75 26.26 14.94
N MET A 2 18.01 26.40 16.05
CA MET A 2 16.88 25.51 16.39
C MET A 2 15.79 25.45 15.31
N VAL A 3 15.40 26.59 14.73
CA VAL A 3 14.41 26.65 13.64
C VAL A 3 14.89 25.94 12.37
N VAL A 4 16.17 26.11 12.00
CA VAL A 4 16.77 25.44 10.82
C VAL A 4 16.89 23.93 11.06
N MET A 5 17.23 23.52 12.29
CA MET A 5 17.25 22.11 12.69
C MET A 5 15.84 21.51 12.71
N MET A 6 14.81 22.26 13.09
CA MET A 6 13.40 21.83 13.01
C MET A 6 12.93 21.70 11.57
N MET A 7 13.30 22.63 10.69
CA MET A 7 13.01 22.55 9.26
C MET A 7 13.73 21.36 8.60
N MET A 8 15.01 21.14 8.93
CA MET A 8 15.74 19.94 8.49
C MET A 8 15.13 18.66 9.05
N MET A 9 14.70 18.65 10.32
CA MET A 9 14.01 17.51 10.93
C MET A 9 12.69 17.22 10.18
N MET A 10 11.91 18.25 9.82
CA MET A 10 10.71 18.08 9.02
C MET A 10 11.00 17.57 7.60
N MET A 11 12.03 18.09 6.93
CA MET A 11 12.47 17.60 5.62
C MET A 11 12.99 16.16 5.66
N ILE A 12 13.51 15.68 6.81
CA ILE A 12 13.95 14.30 7.00
C ILE A 12 12.75 13.38 7.32
N LEU A 13 11.74 13.89 8.03
CA LEU A 13 10.48 13.17 8.31
C LEU A 13 9.58 13.05 7.06
N GLU A 14 9.67 13.97 6.11
CA GLU A 14 8.99 13.91 4.81
C GLU A 14 9.56 12.85 3.85
N GLN A 15 10.62 12.13 4.20
CA GLN A 15 11.29 11.15 3.32
C GLN A 15 10.57 9.79 3.20
N ASN A 16 9.29 9.74 3.54
CA ASN A 16 8.42 8.59 3.30
C ASN A 16 7.09 9.10 2.72
N SER A 17 7.11 9.45 1.43
CA SER A 17 5.95 10.06 0.78
C SER A 17 4.79 9.07 0.74
N THR A 18 3.69 9.41 1.40
CA THR A 18 2.42 8.75 1.14
C THR A 18 1.82 9.29 -0.15
N LYS A 19 1.23 8.41 -0.97
CA LYS A 19 0.53 8.80 -2.20
C LYS A 19 -0.81 8.05 -2.28
N ILE A 20 -1.81 8.73 -2.82
CA ILE A 20 -3.09 8.11 -3.18
C ILE A 20 -3.01 7.71 -4.65
N ILE A 21 -3.38 6.47 -4.94
CA ILE A 21 -3.53 5.97 -6.30
C ILE A 21 -4.92 5.37 -6.47
N GLU A 22 -5.38 5.34 -7.71
CA GLU A 22 -6.66 4.75 -8.10
C GLU A 22 -6.37 3.67 -9.13
N LEU A 23 -6.85 2.45 -8.86
CA LEU A 23 -6.72 1.32 -9.76
C LEU A 23 -8.10 0.78 -10.10
N TYR A 24 -8.32 0.49 -11.37
CA TYR A 24 -9.51 -0.26 -11.80
C TYR A 24 -9.22 -1.76 -11.78
N LYS A 25 -10.13 -2.54 -11.20
CA LYS A 25 -10.02 -4.00 -11.12
C LYS A 25 -10.18 -4.60 -12.51
N GLY A 26 -9.12 -5.25 -12.99
CA GLY A 26 -9.16 -6.01 -14.23
C GLY A 26 -9.84 -7.37 -14.06
N PRO A 27 -9.99 -8.15 -15.15
CA PRO A 27 -10.60 -9.48 -15.10
C PRO A 27 -9.86 -10.46 -14.18
N ASN A 28 -8.57 -10.22 -13.93
CA ASN A 28 -7.72 -11.04 -13.04
C ASN A 28 -7.39 -10.32 -11.71
N GLY A 29 -8.17 -9.31 -11.32
CA GLY A 29 -7.94 -8.49 -10.13
C GLY A 29 -7.08 -7.24 -10.39
N PHE A 30 -6.47 -6.71 -9.33
CA PHE A 30 -5.70 -5.45 -9.41
C PHE A 30 -4.26 -5.61 -9.91
N GLY A 31 -3.76 -6.83 -10.08
CA GLY A 31 -2.43 -7.06 -10.66
C GLY A 31 -1.26 -6.89 -9.70
N PHE A 32 -1.44 -7.13 -8.39
CA PHE A 32 -0.35 -7.18 -7.41
C PHE A 32 -0.61 -8.27 -6.36
N SER A 33 0.42 -8.59 -5.56
CA SER A 33 0.34 -9.50 -4.42
C SER A 33 0.78 -8.79 -3.14
N ILE A 34 0.22 -9.19 -2.01
CA ILE A 34 0.56 -8.63 -0.69
C ILE A 34 1.17 -9.70 0.23
N VAL A 35 1.88 -9.24 1.26
CA VAL A 35 2.35 -10.01 2.42
C VAL A 35 2.16 -9.19 3.69
N GLY A 36 2.39 -9.81 4.85
CA GLY A 36 2.22 -9.17 6.16
C GLY A 36 0.78 -9.31 6.67
N GLY A 37 0.40 -8.40 7.56
CA GLY A 37 -0.85 -8.45 8.33
C GLY A 37 -0.58 -8.69 9.82
N TYR A 38 -1.61 -8.42 10.62
CA TYR A 38 -1.63 -8.75 12.04
C TYR A 38 -1.52 -10.26 12.23
N GLU A 39 -0.74 -10.68 13.23
CA GLU A 39 -0.47 -12.09 13.55
C GLU A 39 0.05 -12.93 12.36
N SER A 40 0.75 -12.30 11.41
CA SER A 40 1.42 -13.04 10.34
C SER A 40 2.48 -13.99 10.92
N MET A 41 2.94 -14.96 10.11
CA MET A 41 3.98 -15.94 10.52
C MET A 41 5.28 -15.31 11.03
N HIS A 42 5.50 -14.02 10.76
CA HIS A 42 6.67 -13.25 11.19
C HIS A 42 6.33 -12.15 12.20
N GLY A 43 5.16 -12.22 12.84
CA GLY A 43 4.62 -11.23 13.76
C GLY A 43 3.73 -10.18 13.09
N ASN A 44 3.48 -9.09 13.79
CA ASN A 44 2.62 -8.00 13.31
C ASN A 44 3.39 -7.15 12.28
N LEU A 45 3.17 -7.43 11.00
CA LEU A 45 3.82 -6.76 9.89
C LEU A 45 2.82 -5.89 9.13
N PRO A 46 3.24 -4.76 8.55
CA PRO A 46 2.37 -3.96 7.69
C PRO A 46 1.99 -4.74 6.43
N ILE A 47 0.85 -4.41 5.84
CA ILE A 47 0.46 -4.92 4.52
C ILE A 47 1.39 -4.34 3.47
N CYS A 48 2.20 -5.18 2.85
CA CYS A 48 3.23 -4.77 1.91
C CYS A 48 3.05 -5.46 0.55
N VAL A 49 3.27 -4.71 -0.54
CA VAL A 49 3.24 -5.24 -1.90
C VAL A 49 4.49 -6.08 -2.15
N SER A 50 4.30 -7.39 -2.29
CA SER A 50 5.40 -8.34 -2.52
C SER A 50 5.75 -8.51 -4.00
N LYS A 51 4.78 -8.26 -4.89
CA LYS A 51 4.93 -8.46 -6.33
C LYS A 51 3.97 -7.59 -7.13
N ILE A 52 4.45 -7.03 -8.23
CA ILE A 52 3.63 -6.46 -9.30
C ILE A 52 3.51 -7.50 -10.43
N ILE A 53 2.28 -7.73 -10.91
CA ILE A 53 2.00 -8.72 -11.95
C ILE A 53 2.12 -8.03 -13.32
N PRO A 54 3.02 -8.49 -14.22
CA PRO A 54 3.16 -7.91 -15.56
C PRO A 54 1.83 -7.89 -16.31
N ASN A 55 1.57 -6.80 -17.02
CA ASN A 55 0.33 -6.56 -17.77
C ASN A 55 -0.97 -6.54 -16.91
N GLY A 56 -0.86 -6.55 -15.58
CA GLY A 56 -1.99 -6.32 -14.67
C GLY A 56 -2.26 -4.82 -14.45
N SER A 57 -3.41 -4.47 -13.87
CA SER A 57 -3.82 -3.07 -13.66
C SER A 57 -2.75 -2.23 -12.96
N ALA A 58 -2.19 -2.71 -11.84
CA ALA A 58 -1.13 -2.01 -11.12
C ALA A 58 0.16 -1.83 -11.95
N SER A 59 0.50 -2.80 -12.80
CA SER A 59 1.67 -2.71 -13.69
C SER A 59 1.47 -1.71 -14.82
N ILE A 60 0.25 -1.63 -15.36
CA ILE A 60 -0.10 -0.70 -16.45
C ILE A 60 -0.16 0.74 -15.91
N ASP A 61 -0.73 0.92 -14.71
CA ASP A 61 -0.75 2.20 -14.01
C ASP A 61 0.67 2.68 -13.62
N GLY A 62 1.50 1.75 -13.14
CA GLY A 62 2.92 1.99 -12.88
C GLY A 62 3.24 2.76 -11.60
N ARG A 63 2.25 3.29 -10.87
CA ARG A 63 2.50 4.04 -9.63
C ARG A 63 2.73 3.13 -8.42
N LEU A 64 2.12 1.95 -8.37
CA LEU A 64 2.30 0.94 -7.31
C LEU A 64 3.57 0.11 -7.58
N GLN A 65 4.43 -0.01 -6.59
CA GLN A 65 5.71 -0.73 -6.72
C GLN A 65 5.85 -1.82 -5.65
N LYS A 66 6.72 -2.81 -5.93
CA LYS A 66 7.12 -3.79 -4.93
C LYS A 66 7.78 -3.06 -3.74
N GLY A 67 7.41 -3.45 -2.53
CA GLY A 67 7.88 -2.84 -1.29
C GLY A 67 6.96 -1.73 -0.76
N ASP A 68 6.06 -1.19 -1.58
CA ASP A 68 5.07 -0.21 -1.12
C ASP A 68 4.17 -0.82 -0.03
N ILE A 69 3.83 -0.03 0.97
CA ILE A 69 2.97 -0.42 2.08
C ILE A 69 1.57 0.12 1.82
N LEU A 70 0.56 -0.74 1.89
CA LEU A 70 -0.85 -0.33 1.82
C LEU A 70 -1.29 0.13 3.20
N LEU A 71 -1.72 1.38 3.30
CA LEU A 71 -2.25 1.96 4.53
C LEU A 71 -3.77 1.88 4.56
N THR A 72 -4.42 2.23 3.44
CA THR A 72 -5.88 2.16 3.33
C THR A 72 -6.33 1.60 1.99
N VAL A 73 -7.53 1.01 1.98
CA VAL A 73 -8.26 0.58 0.79
C VAL A 73 -9.66 1.19 0.84
N ASN A 74 -10.01 2.05 -0.13
CA ASN A 74 -11.28 2.78 -0.17
C ASN A 74 -11.61 3.48 1.17
N GLY A 75 -10.59 4.01 1.85
CA GLY A 75 -10.72 4.68 3.16
C GLY A 75 -10.76 3.74 4.38
N ILE A 76 -10.78 2.42 4.20
CA ILE A 76 -10.66 1.45 5.28
C ILE A 76 -9.19 1.36 5.69
N ASP A 77 -8.89 1.64 6.95
CA ASP A 77 -7.56 1.45 7.54
C ASP A 77 -7.23 -0.04 7.65
N LEU A 78 -6.05 -0.43 7.19
CA LEU A 78 -5.58 -1.82 7.20
C LEU A 78 -4.77 -2.16 8.46
N ASN A 79 -4.46 -1.18 9.31
CA ASN A 79 -3.70 -1.41 10.52
C ASN A 79 -4.44 -2.35 11.48
N GLY A 80 -3.75 -3.39 11.95
CA GLY A 80 -4.32 -4.40 12.83
C GLY A 80 -5.20 -5.45 12.14
N LEU A 81 -5.42 -5.35 10.82
CA LEU A 81 -6.11 -6.39 10.06
C LEU A 81 -5.15 -7.55 9.74
N THR A 82 -5.69 -8.76 9.76
CA THR A 82 -4.99 -9.98 9.32
C THR A 82 -4.81 -9.99 7.80
N HIS A 83 -3.91 -10.85 7.31
CA HIS A 83 -3.71 -11.03 5.88
C HIS A 83 -5.02 -11.34 5.13
N ASP A 84 -5.80 -12.28 5.67
CA ASP A 84 -7.00 -12.79 5.03
C ASP A 84 -8.12 -11.74 4.98
N GLU A 85 -8.29 -10.95 6.04
CA GLU A 85 -9.25 -9.83 6.06
C GLU A 85 -8.94 -8.82 4.95
N VAL A 86 -7.67 -8.47 4.76
CA VAL A 86 -7.25 -7.51 3.72
C VAL A 86 -7.42 -8.10 2.32
N VAL A 87 -7.12 -9.40 2.16
CA VAL A 87 -7.39 -10.12 0.91
C VAL A 87 -8.88 -10.11 0.59
N ASP A 88 -9.75 -10.33 1.57
CA ASP A 88 -11.20 -10.33 1.39
C ASP A 88 -11.73 -8.94 1.03
N ILE A 89 -11.23 -7.87 1.67
CA ILE A 89 -11.55 -6.48 1.30
C ILE A 89 -11.21 -6.25 -0.18
N LEU A 90 -9.99 -6.56 -0.62
CA LEU A 90 -9.56 -6.36 -2.01
C LEU A 90 -10.35 -7.22 -3.02
N LYS A 91 -10.70 -8.45 -2.64
CA LYS A 91 -11.50 -9.35 -3.49
C LYS A 91 -12.94 -8.89 -3.65
N ASN A 92 -13.52 -8.22 -2.66
CA ASN A 92 -14.91 -7.76 -2.69
C ASN A 92 -15.13 -6.40 -3.37
N ILE A 93 -14.05 -5.69 -3.74
CA ILE A 93 -14.17 -4.45 -4.51
C ILE A 93 -14.43 -4.78 -5.97
N ASP A 94 -15.41 -4.14 -6.58
CA ASP A 94 -15.66 -4.15 -8.02
C ASP A 94 -15.39 -2.77 -8.61
N GLY A 95 -14.76 -2.73 -9.78
CA GLY A 95 -14.42 -1.47 -10.45
C GLY A 95 -13.25 -0.75 -9.80
N GLU A 96 -13.45 0.53 -9.47
CA GLU A 96 -12.38 1.43 -9.00
C GLU A 96 -12.04 1.22 -7.52
N CYS A 97 -10.74 1.25 -7.21
CA CYS A 97 -10.20 1.13 -5.87
C CYS A 97 -9.19 2.25 -5.63
N GLN A 98 -9.42 3.04 -4.57
CA GLN A 98 -8.47 4.01 -4.08
C GLN A 98 -7.58 3.36 -3.01
N LEU A 99 -6.27 3.48 -3.19
CA LEU A 99 -5.25 2.98 -2.26
C LEU A 99 -4.45 4.16 -1.72
N LEU A 100 -4.39 4.32 -0.40
CA LEU A 100 -3.37 5.15 0.23
C LEU A 100 -2.16 4.26 0.49
N ILE A 101 -1.02 4.64 -0.07
CA ILE A 101 0.20 3.85 0.03
C ILE A 101 1.37 4.68 0.52
N LEU A 102 2.27 4.02 1.23
CA LEU A 102 3.55 4.56 1.67
C LEU A 102 4.64 3.95 0.79
N ASN A 103 5.45 4.80 0.14
CA ASN A 103 6.52 4.33 -0.73
C ASN A 103 7.49 3.39 0.01
N GLY A 104 7.69 2.19 -0.53
CA GLY A 104 8.71 1.26 -0.04
C GLY A 104 10.12 1.76 -0.37
N ARG A 105 11.08 1.49 0.52
CA ARG A 105 12.52 1.68 0.23
C ARG A 105 13.14 0.43 -0.37
#